data_AF-G9XRL7-F1
#
_entry.id   AF-G9XRL7-F1
#
_cell.length_a   1.000
_cell.length_b   1.000
_cell.length_c   1.000
_cell.angle_alpha   90.00
_cell.angle_beta   90.00
_cell.angle_gamma   90.00
#
_symmetry.space_group_name_H-M   'P 1'
#
loop_
_entity.id
_entity.type
_entity.pdbx_description
1 polymer ?
#
loop_
_entity_poly.entity_id
_entity_poly.type
_entity_poly.pdbx_seq_one_letter_code
_entity_poly.pdbx_strand_id
1 'polypeptide(L)'
;METKEEMRNNMLIVLESLQSFQMILILFAGLLAFAVMMVLGRMNYYERIRELATLKVLGFYENEMKRLVLRETIWITVFGLPFGYILGSLLLGVILDQATTPDLEILPMIELSSIAVGFAFMLGFTMLVNFMMGRQFKKVDMVASLKSVE
;
A
#
# COMPACT_ATOMS: atom_id res chain seq x y z
N MET A 1 -3.80 25.59 -40.51
CA MET A 1 -4.62 24.64 -39.70
C MET A 1 -3.81 23.39 -39.35
N GLU A 2 -2.96 22.88 -40.25
CA GLU A 2 -2.01 21.78 -39.98
C GLU A 2 -1.12 21.99 -38.74
N THR A 3 -0.61 23.21 -38.49
CA THR A 3 0.28 23.47 -37.34
C THR A 3 -0.39 23.28 -35.98
N LYS A 4 -1.71 23.52 -35.86
CA LYS A 4 -2.46 23.30 -34.61
C LYS A 4 -2.79 21.83 -34.38
N GLU A 5 -3.01 21.07 -35.45
CA GLU A 5 -3.25 19.62 -35.36
C GLU A 5 -1.96 18.86 -35.08
N GLU A 6 -0.83 19.27 -35.66
CA GLU A 6 0.49 18.73 -35.32
C GLU A 6 0.86 19.03 -33.86
N MET A 7 0.65 20.27 -33.39
CA MET A 7 0.87 20.59 -31.98
C MET A 7 -0.03 19.79 -31.03
N ARG A 8 -1.30 19.55 -31.41
CA ARG A 8 -2.22 18.70 -30.63
C ARG A 8 -1.74 17.25 -30.61
N ASN A 9 -1.35 16.68 -31.75
CA ASN A 9 -0.85 15.31 -31.83
C ASN A 9 0.45 15.13 -31.04
N ASN A 10 1.38 16.09 -31.13
CA ASN A 10 2.61 16.06 -30.33
C ASN A 10 2.30 16.14 -28.82
N MET A 11 1.34 16.97 -28.42
CA MET A 11 0.92 17.06 -27.02
C MET A 11 0.26 15.74 -26.54
N LEU A 12 -0.58 15.12 -27.36
CA LEU A 12 -1.19 13.83 -27.04
C LEU A 12 -0.13 12.72 -26.87
N ILE A 13 0.87 12.67 -27.75
CA ILE A 13 1.99 11.71 -27.66
C ILE A 13 2.79 11.93 -26.37
N VAL A 14 3.04 13.18 -25.98
CA VAL A 14 3.73 13.49 -24.70
C VAL A 14 2.89 13.05 -23.51
N LEU A 15 1.58 13.34 -23.50
CA LEU A 15 0.67 12.92 -22.42
C LEU A 15 0.59 11.39 -22.29
N GLU A 16 0.51 10.67 -23.41
CA GLU A 16 0.49 9.21 -23.43
C GLU A 16 1.82 8.62 -22.91
N SER A 17 2.95 9.24 -23.26
CA SER A 17 4.27 8.86 -22.77
C SER A 17 4.38 9.04 -21.25
N LEU A 18 3.89 10.16 -20.72
CA LEU A 18 3.84 10.44 -19.28
C LEU A 18 2.94 9.45 -18.53
N GLN A 19 1.77 9.13 -19.10
CA GLN A 19 0.85 8.15 -18.52
C GLN A 19 1.46 6.75 -18.48
N SER A 20 2.18 6.35 -19.53
CA SER A 20 2.91 5.07 -19.56
C SER A 20 4.01 5.02 -18.49
N PHE A 21 4.76 6.11 -18.34
CA PHE A 21 5.79 6.23 -17.30
C PHE A 21 5.20 6.15 -15.89
N GLN A 22 4.08 6.84 -15.65
CA GLN A 22 3.34 6.79 -14.40
C GLN A 22 2.89 5.36 -14.06
N MET A 23 2.39 4.60 -15.04
CA MET A 23 1.95 3.22 -14.82
C MET A 23 3.10 2.31 -14.37
N ILE A 24 4.29 2.48 -14.94
CA ILE A 24 5.50 1.75 -14.54
C ILE A 24 5.88 2.11 -13.10
N LEU A 25 5.84 3.40 -12.72
CA LEU A 25 6.14 3.84 -11.36
C LEU A 25 5.16 3.26 -10.34
N ILE A 26 3.86 3.22 -10.66
CA ILE A 26 2.83 2.60 -9.80
C ILE A 26 3.14 1.11 -9.59
N LEU A 27 3.55 0.41 -10.64
CA LEU A 27 3.92 -1.00 -10.54
C LEU A 27 5.13 -1.22 -9.62
N PHE A 28 6.19 -0.43 -9.77
CA PHE A 28 7.36 -0.52 -8.89
C PHE A 28 7.05 -0.13 -7.44
N ALA A 29 6.23 0.91 -7.23
CA ALA A 29 5.77 1.29 -5.90
C ALA A 29 4.98 0.16 -5.24
N GLY A 30 4.10 -0.51 -5.98
CA GLY A 30 3.38 -1.71 -5.51
C GLY A 30 4.32 -2.85 -5.14
N LEU A 31 5.31 -3.16 -5.98
CA LEU A 31 6.32 -4.20 -5.68
C LEU A 31 7.12 -3.88 -4.42
N LEU A 32 7.53 -2.61 -4.24
CA LEU A 32 8.27 -2.18 -3.06
C LEU A 32 7.40 -2.27 -1.81
N ALA A 33 6.14 -1.80 -1.89
CA ALA A 33 5.19 -1.92 -0.80
C ALA A 33 4.97 -3.39 -0.40
N PHE A 34 4.83 -4.29 -1.38
CA PHE A 34 4.73 -5.73 -1.15
C PHE A 34 5.97 -6.29 -0.44
N ALA A 35 7.18 -5.94 -0.90
CA ALA A 35 8.42 -6.40 -0.31
C ALA A 35 8.56 -5.94 1.16
N VAL A 36 8.31 -4.67 1.43
CA VAL A 36 8.33 -4.09 2.78
C VAL A 36 7.31 -4.79 3.69
N MET A 37 6.08 -4.94 3.20
CA MET A 37 5.01 -5.58 3.95
C MET A 37 5.29 -7.05 4.25
N MET A 38 5.96 -7.78 3.34
CA MET A 38 6.45 -9.14 3.60
C MET A 38 7.56 -9.19 4.65
N VAL A 39 8.44 -8.20 4.71
CA VAL A 39 9.51 -8.15 5.73
C VAL A 39 8.92 -7.84 7.10
N LEU A 40 8.13 -6.77 7.20
CA LEU A 40 7.46 -6.39 8.44
C LEU A 40 6.51 -7.47 8.93
N GLY A 41 5.75 -8.08 8.02
CA GLY A 41 4.83 -9.15 8.35
C GLY A 41 5.51 -10.41 8.88
N ARG A 42 6.69 -10.74 8.35
CA ARG A 42 7.56 -11.79 8.92
C ARG A 42 7.99 -11.42 10.32
N MET A 43 8.56 -10.22 10.51
CA MET A 43 9.05 -9.74 11.80
C MET A 43 7.94 -9.75 12.86
N ASN A 44 6.79 -9.14 12.55
CA ASN A 44 5.62 -9.10 13.43
C ASN A 44 5.15 -10.51 13.82
N TYR A 45 5.17 -11.47 12.89
CA TYR A 45 4.78 -12.85 13.21
C TYR A 45 5.76 -13.53 14.18
N TYR A 46 7.08 -13.37 13.95
CA TYR A 46 8.10 -13.97 14.81
C TYR A 46 8.06 -13.42 16.25
N GLU A 47 7.88 -12.12 16.42
CA GLU A 47 7.75 -11.49 17.74
C GLU A 47 6.47 -11.97 18.44
N ARG A 48 5.38 -12.06 17.68
CA ARG A 48 4.04 -12.37 18.20
C ARG A 48 3.79 -13.84 18.48
N ILE A 49 4.62 -14.76 17.98
CA ILE A 49 4.51 -16.19 18.30
C ILE A 49 4.54 -16.43 19.82
N ARG A 50 5.42 -15.73 20.56
CA ARG A 50 5.53 -15.89 22.01
C ARG A 50 4.27 -15.40 22.73
N GLU A 51 3.74 -14.26 22.32
CA GLU A 51 2.49 -13.69 22.87
C GLU A 51 1.29 -14.63 22.60
N LEU A 52 1.18 -15.13 21.38
CA LEU A 52 0.12 -16.06 20.98
C LEU A 52 0.22 -17.41 21.69
N ALA A 53 1.44 -17.90 21.96
CA ALA A 53 1.65 -19.12 22.74
C ALA A 53 1.12 -18.97 24.17
N THR A 54 1.38 -17.82 24.82
CA THR A 54 0.84 -17.54 26.16
C THR A 54 -0.68 -17.46 26.16
N LEU A 55 -1.29 -16.80 25.17
CA LEU A 55 -2.76 -16.74 25.02
C LEU A 55 -3.37 -18.14 24.80
N LYS A 56 -2.71 -19.00 24.02
CA LYS A 56 -3.14 -20.38 23.80
C LYS A 56 -3.11 -21.22 25.09
N VAL A 57 -2.11 -21.02 25.94
CA VAL A 57 -2.01 -21.69 27.25
C VAL A 57 -3.10 -21.22 28.23
N LEU A 58 -3.54 -19.97 28.10
CA LEU A 58 -4.69 -19.42 28.85
C LEU A 58 -6.05 -19.92 28.34
N GLY A 59 -6.07 -20.76 27.30
CA GLY A 59 -7.29 -21.39 26.78
C GLY A 59 -8.00 -20.62 25.65
N PHE A 60 -7.38 -19.58 25.09
CA PHE A 60 -7.98 -18.84 23.97
C PHE A 60 -8.01 -19.66 22.67
N TYR A 61 -9.09 -19.53 21.91
CA TYR A 61 -9.28 -20.24 20.65
C TYR A 61 -8.47 -19.61 19.51
N GLU A 62 -7.96 -20.43 18.57
CA GLU A 62 -7.16 -19.95 17.43
C GLU A 62 -7.90 -18.93 16.53
N ASN A 63 -9.23 -18.98 16.51
CA ASN A 63 -10.06 -18.04 15.76
C ASN A 63 -10.13 -16.65 16.42
N GLU A 64 -10.07 -16.59 17.75
CA GLU A 64 -10.07 -15.31 18.49
C GLU A 64 -8.73 -14.60 18.31
N MET A 65 -7.63 -15.36 18.38
CA MET A 65 -6.28 -14.85 18.11
C MET A 65 -6.14 -14.29 16.68
N LYS A 66 -6.67 -15.00 15.67
CA LYS A 66 -6.69 -14.49 14.28
C LYS A 66 -7.51 -13.21 14.13
N ARG A 67 -8.66 -13.13 14.81
CA ARG A 67 -9.52 -11.94 14.78
C ARG A 67 -8.82 -10.74 15.44
N LEU A 68 -8.06 -10.97 16.50
CA LEU A 68 -7.28 -9.93 17.17
C LEU A 68 -6.24 -9.33 16.22
N VAL A 69 -5.43 -10.17 15.57
CA VAL A 69 -4.39 -9.74 14.63
C VAL A 69 -5.01 -8.97 13.45
N LEU A 70 -6.11 -9.49 12.90
CA LEU A 70 -6.81 -8.84 11.78
C LEU A 70 -7.35 -7.45 12.16
N ARG A 71 -7.85 -7.29 13.39
CA ARG A 71 -8.32 -5.99 13.89
C ARG A 71 -7.19 -4.97 13.99
N GLU A 72 -6.02 -5.35 14.50
CA GLU A 72 -4.86 -4.45 14.57
C GLU A 72 -4.42 -3.99 13.19
N THR A 73 -4.35 -4.90 12.22
CA THR A 73 -3.99 -4.54 10.84
C THR A 73 -5.00 -3.57 10.23
N ILE A 74 -6.30 -3.80 10.46
CA ILE A 74 -7.35 -2.87 10.01
C ILE A 74 -7.17 -1.49 10.63
N TRP A 75 -6.92 -1.39 11.93
CA TRP A 75 -6.67 -0.10 12.59
C TRP A 75 -5.47 0.63 11.98
N ILE A 76 -4.35 -0.06 11.78
CA ILE A 76 -3.16 0.52 11.16
C ILE A 76 -3.46 1.02 9.75
N THR A 77 -4.21 0.26 8.94
CA THR A 77 -4.60 0.69 7.58
C THR A 77 -5.55 1.88 7.60
N VAL A 78 -6.54 1.89 8.50
CA VAL A 78 -7.53 2.97 8.63
C VAL A 78 -6.87 4.28 9.02
N PHE A 79 -5.86 4.26 9.89
CA PHE A 79 -5.08 5.46 10.21
C PHE A 79 -4.04 5.79 9.14
N GLY A 80 -3.44 4.78 8.49
CA GLY A 80 -2.41 5.00 7.46
C GLY A 80 -2.94 5.68 6.20
N LEU A 81 -4.16 5.34 5.74
CA LEU A 81 -4.76 5.90 4.53
C LEU A 81 -4.92 7.44 4.55
N PRO A 82 -5.60 8.06 5.54
CA PRO A 82 -5.76 9.50 5.58
C PRO A 82 -4.41 10.21 5.75
N PHE A 83 -3.50 9.66 6.55
CA PHE A 83 -2.16 10.24 6.71
C PHE A 83 -1.37 10.21 5.40
N GLY A 84 -1.41 9.09 4.67
CA GLY A 84 -0.78 8.97 3.36
C GLY A 84 -1.36 9.95 2.34
N TYR A 85 -2.68 10.13 2.34
CA TYR A 85 -3.35 11.10 1.48
C TYR A 85 -2.94 12.54 1.81
N ILE A 86 -2.96 12.92 3.09
CA ILE A 86 -2.57 14.27 3.53
C ILE A 86 -1.12 14.55 3.13
N LEU A 87 -0.18 13.66 3.46
CA LEU A 87 1.23 13.84 3.11
C LEU A 87 1.45 13.87 1.59
N GLY A 88 0.76 13.02 0.84
CA GLY A 88 0.81 13.02 -0.62
C GLY A 88 0.30 14.32 -1.23
N SER A 89 -0.82 14.86 -0.71
CA SER A 89 -1.39 16.12 -1.18
C SER A 89 -0.50 17.33 -0.86
N LEU A 90 0.14 17.35 0.32
CA LEU A 90 1.11 18.37 0.69
C LEU A 90 2.34 18.34 -0.22
N LEU A 91 2.88 17.15 -0.48
CA LEU A 91 4.04 16.97 -1.35
C LEU A 91 3.70 17.40 -2.79
N LEU A 92 2.53 17.01 -3.30
CA LEU A 92 2.04 17.46 -4.60
C LEU A 92 1.95 18.99 -4.67
N GLY A 93 1.42 19.63 -3.63
CA GLY A 93 1.36 21.09 -3.54
C GLY A 93 2.74 21.74 -3.65
N VAL A 94 3.73 21.22 -2.91
CA VAL A 94 5.11 21.72 -2.97
C VAL A 94 5.74 21.52 -4.35
N ILE A 95 5.50 20.38 -5.00
CA ILE A 95 6.01 20.15 -6.37
C ILE A 95 5.40 21.13 -7.36
N LEU A 96 4.09 21.38 -7.27
CA LEU A 96 3.38 22.26 -8.19
C LEU A 96 3.75 23.74 -7.99
N ASP A 97 3.96 24.16 -6.74
CA ASP A 97 4.44 25.50 -6.42
C ASP A 97 5.81 25.77 -7.07
N GLN A 98 6.71 24.79 -7.00
CA GLN A 98 8.04 24.88 -7.60
C GLN A 98 8.04 24.75 -9.13
N ALA A 99 7.03 24.10 -9.72
CA ALA A 99 6.91 23.90 -11.15
C ALA A 99 6.14 25.04 -11.86
N THR A 100 5.38 25.84 -11.12
CA THR A 100 4.60 26.95 -11.65
C THR A 100 5.55 28.06 -12.11
N THR A 101 5.50 28.40 -13.40
CA THR A 101 6.19 29.56 -13.99
C THR A 101 5.16 30.67 -14.25
N PRO A 102 5.55 31.96 -14.36
CA PRO A 102 4.60 33.07 -14.52
C PRO A 102 3.60 32.93 -15.68
N ASP A 103 3.90 32.10 -16.67
CA ASP A 103 3.06 31.84 -17.86
C ASP A 103 2.24 30.54 -17.78
N LEU A 104 2.39 29.72 -16.73
CA LEU A 104 1.71 28.41 -16.61
C LEU A 104 1.30 28.11 -15.16
N GLU A 105 0.04 28.38 -14.82
CA GLU A 105 -0.57 27.94 -13.56
C GLU A 105 -1.05 26.48 -13.69
N ILE A 106 -0.45 25.57 -12.93
CA ILE A 106 -0.88 24.16 -12.86
C ILE A 106 -1.74 23.98 -11.62
N LEU A 107 -3.06 23.98 -11.81
CA LEU A 107 -4.02 23.70 -10.73
C LEU A 107 -4.20 22.18 -10.57
N PRO A 108 -3.96 21.61 -9.37
CA PRO A 108 -4.21 20.19 -9.12
C PRO A 108 -5.72 19.93 -9.10
N MET A 109 -6.24 19.34 -10.18
CA MET A 109 -7.63 18.91 -10.24
C MET A 109 -7.74 17.47 -9.69
N ILE A 110 -7.96 17.36 -8.38
CA ILE A 110 -8.17 16.06 -7.71
C ILE A 110 -9.68 15.82 -7.62
N GLU A 111 -10.20 14.96 -8.48
CA GLU A 111 -11.60 14.53 -8.39
C GLU A 111 -11.82 13.58 -7.20
N LEU A 112 -12.98 13.72 -6.54
CA LEU A 112 -13.38 12.86 -5.42
C LEU A 112 -13.50 11.37 -5.83
N SER A 113 -13.86 11.12 -7.09
CA SER A 113 -13.89 9.80 -7.73
C SER A 113 -12.52 9.12 -7.69
N SER A 114 -11.46 9.83 -8.08
CA SER A 114 -10.09 9.33 -8.12
C SER A 114 -9.55 9.00 -6.73
N ILE A 115 -9.91 9.81 -5.72
CA ILE A 115 -9.57 9.53 -4.31
C ILE A 115 -10.23 8.23 -3.86
N ALA A 116 -11.53 8.07 -4.13
CA ALA A 116 -12.28 6.88 -3.75
C ALA A 116 -11.71 5.61 -4.40
N VAL A 117 -11.38 5.67 -5.69
CA VAL A 117 -10.75 4.55 -6.43
C VAL A 117 -9.36 4.24 -5.86
N GLY A 118 -8.54 5.26 -5.57
CA GLY A 118 -7.21 5.07 -4.97
C GLY A 118 -7.28 4.41 -3.58
N PHE A 119 -8.21 4.84 -2.74
CA PHE A 119 -8.41 4.26 -1.41
C PHE A 119 -8.92 2.82 -1.50
N ALA A 120 -9.88 2.54 -2.39
CA ALA A 120 -10.38 1.19 -2.63
C ALA A 120 -9.27 0.26 -3.15
N PHE A 121 -8.45 0.75 -4.08
CA PHE A 121 -7.29 0.02 -4.61
C PHE A 121 -6.29 -0.30 -3.50
N MET A 122 -5.94 0.68 -2.66
CA MET A 122 -4.99 0.48 -1.57
C MET A 122 -5.52 -0.50 -0.52
N LEU A 123 -6.79 -0.41 -0.14
CA LEU A 123 -7.43 -1.37 0.76
C LEU A 123 -7.41 -2.79 0.18
N GLY A 124 -7.78 -2.94 -1.10
CA GLY A 124 -7.75 -4.21 -1.80
C GLY A 124 -6.34 -4.79 -1.88
N PHE A 125 -5.36 -3.95 -2.18
CA PHE A 125 -3.95 -4.32 -2.22
C PHE A 125 -3.47 -4.81 -0.85
N THR A 126 -3.67 -4.05 0.22
CA THR A 126 -3.28 -4.46 1.58
C THR A 126 -3.99 -5.75 2.03
N MET A 127 -5.27 -5.94 1.71
CA MET A 127 -5.97 -7.20 1.99
C MET A 127 -5.37 -8.38 1.23
N LEU A 128 -5.06 -8.20 -0.05
CA LEU A 128 -4.45 -9.23 -0.89
C LEU A 128 -3.08 -9.64 -0.34
N VAL A 129 -2.23 -8.67 0.00
CA VAL A 129 -0.90 -8.95 0.55
C VAL A 129 -1.00 -9.65 1.91
N ASN A 130 -1.87 -9.17 2.82
CA ASN A 130 -2.11 -9.85 4.11
C ASN A 130 -2.61 -11.29 3.93
N PHE A 131 -3.50 -11.53 2.95
CA PHE A 131 -3.99 -12.86 2.65
C PHE A 131 -2.90 -13.78 2.10
N MET A 132 -2.08 -13.30 1.16
CA MET A 132 -0.92 -14.04 0.65
C MET A 132 0.06 -14.39 1.78
N MET A 133 0.35 -13.41 2.64
CA MET A 133 1.20 -13.57 3.80
C MET A 133 0.65 -14.63 4.75
N GLY A 134 -0.63 -14.52 5.15
CA GLY A 134 -1.30 -15.49 6.01
C GLY A 134 -1.33 -16.92 5.45
N ARG A 135 -1.35 -17.09 4.12
CA ARG A 135 -1.21 -18.41 3.49
C ARG A 135 0.22 -18.94 3.52
N GLN A 136 1.22 -18.09 3.28
CA GLN A 136 2.63 -18.47 3.36
C GLN A 136 3.00 -18.98 4.77
N PHE A 137 2.47 -18.34 5.83
CA PHE A 137 2.82 -18.68 7.21
C PHE A 137 2.05 -19.87 7.81
N LYS A 138 0.98 -20.37 7.17
CA LYS A 138 0.34 -21.64 7.59
C LYS A 138 1.25 -22.87 7.48
N LYS A 139 2.37 -22.77 6.77
CA LYS A 139 3.36 -23.85 6.62
C LYS A 139 4.54 -23.75 7.60
N VAL A 140 4.66 -22.66 8.36
CA VAL A 140 5.69 -22.56 9.40
C VAL A 140 5.15 -23.27 10.63
N ASP A 141 5.52 -24.54 10.70
CA ASP A 141 5.15 -25.50 11.71
C ASP A 141 5.47 -24.95 13.12
N MET A 142 4.47 -24.38 13.78
CA MET A 142 4.55 -23.88 15.16
C MET A 142 4.94 -25.00 16.15
N VAL A 143 4.82 -26.27 15.72
CA VAL A 143 5.12 -27.47 16.50
C VAL A 143 6.61 -27.85 16.41
N ALA A 144 7.33 -27.43 15.37
CA ALA A 144 8.76 -27.71 15.21
C ALA A 144 9.65 -26.92 16.20
N SER A 145 9.21 -25.72 16.62
CA SER A 145 9.94 -24.91 17.60
C SER A 145 9.88 -25.45 19.04
N LEU A 146 8.98 -26.40 19.33
CA LEU A 146 8.98 -27.16 20.59
C LEU A 146 9.93 -28.37 20.56
N LYS A 147 10.42 -28.79 19.38
CA LYS A 147 11.36 -29.91 19.24
C LYS A 147 12.83 -29.48 19.23
N SER A 148 13.11 -28.18 19.30
CA SER A 148 14.48 -27.63 19.40
C SER A 148 14.88 -27.25 20.83
N VAL A 149 14.07 -27.67 21.82
CA VAL A 149 14.37 -27.58 23.27
C VAL A 149 14.48 -28.99 23.87
N GLU A 150 14.86 -29.97 23.05
CA GLU A 150 15.47 -31.24 23.48
C GLU A 150 16.80 -31.42 22.74
#